data_AF-A0A2E3HPH9-F1
#
_entry.id   AF-A0A2E3HPH9-F1
#
_cell.length_a   1.000
_cell.length_b   1.000
_cell.length_c   1.000
_cell.angle_alpha   90.00
_cell.angle_beta   90.00
_cell.angle_gamma   90.00
#
_symmetry.space_group_name_H-M   'P 1'
#
loop_
_entity.id
_entity.type
_entity.pdbx_description
1 polymer ?
#
loop_
_entity_poly.entity_id
_entity_poly.type
_entity_poly.pdbx_seq_one_letter_code
_entity_poly.pdbx_strand_id
1 'polypeptide(L)'
;MTFVPNKFILLAIILCAFSAFGQSDYYWVGGTGNWSNYSSHWATSSGGNIFHTTTPSSNDNAIFDSNSFNAENQTINLNVDNVSVGDITWNGVTHNPKFNMGSRALIIYGSVKFDPFMTIQSPGTLKFTSSSSATLISAGLPLGTIEVEKTGGTFDQLDNYNFSGSVRIKNGTTY
;
A
#
# COMPACT_ATOMS: atom_id res chain seq x y z
N MET A 1 -48.66 19.76 -44.36
CA MET A 1 -48.09 20.38 -43.13
C MET A 1 -49.14 20.21 -42.04
N THR A 2 -48.97 19.25 -41.14
CA THR A 2 -49.57 19.19 -39.79
C THR A 2 -48.88 18.06 -39.01
N PHE A 3 -48.52 18.39 -37.78
CA PHE A 3 -47.60 17.72 -36.84
C PHE A 3 -48.17 16.41 -36.26
N VAL A 4 -47.31 15.42 -35.98
CA VAL A 4 -47.62 14.30 -35.05
C VAL A 4 -46.44 14.18 -34.06
N PRO A 5 -46.69 14.08 -32.75
CA PRO A 5 -45.79 14.62 -31.74
C PRO A 5 -44.60 13.71 -31.42
N ASN A 6 -43.49 14.36 -31.11
CA ASN A 6 -42.27 13.77 -30.60
C ASN A 6 -42.57 13.08 -29.25
N LYS A 7 -42.60 11.74 -29.23
CA LYS A 7 -42.62 10.97 -27.98
C LYS A 7 -41.27 11.17 -27.31
N PHE A 8 -41.21 12.14 -26.39
CA PHE A 8 -40.14 12.27 -25.41
C PHE A 8 -40.06 10.98 -24.62
N ILE A 9 -39.17 10.08 -25.02
CA ILE A 9 -38.68 9.01 -24.18
C ILE A 9 -37.84 9.70 -23.10
N LEU A 10 -38.41 9.87 -21.90
CA LEU A 10 -37.61 10.15 -20.71
C LEU A 10 -36.74 8.91 -20.47
N LEU A 11 -35.48 8.98 -20.86
CA LEU A 11 -34.46 8.06 -20.38
C LEU A 11 -33.96 8.62 -19.04
N ALA A 12 -34.55 8.15 -17.94
CA ALA A 12 -33.98 8.39 -16.61
C ALA A 12 -32.65 7.62 -16.54
N ILE A 13 -31.53 8.33 -16.68
CA ILE A 13 -30.22 7.80 -16.33
C ILE A 13 -30.19 7.70 -14.82
N ILE A 14 -30.50 6.52 -14.30
CA ILE A 14 -30.20 6.16 -12.92
C ILE A 14 -28.67 6.13 -12.83
N LEU A 15 -28.10 7.23 -12.34
CA LEU A 15 -26.71 7.27 -11.88
C LEU A 15 -26.65 6.46 -10.58
N CYS A 16 -26.65 5.13 -10.69
CA CYS A 16 -26.08 4.32 -9.63
C CYS A 16 -24.59 4.70 -9.61
N ALA A 17 -24.18 5.45 -8.58
CA ALA A 17 -22.78 5.48 -8.21
C ALA A 17 -22.41 4.05 -7.81
N PHE A 18 -21.99 3.26 -8.80
CA PHE A 18 -21.26 2.04 -8.56
C PHE A 18 -19.92 2.53 -7.99
N SER A 19 -19.81 2.58 -6.67
CA SER A 19 -18.49 2.45 -6.06
C SER A 19 -18.04 1.04 -6.43
N ALA A 20 -17.37 0.91 -7.57
CA ALA A 20 -16.51 -0.22 -7.77
C ALA A 20 -15.58 -0.22 -6.55
N PHE A 21 -15.62 -1.29 -5.76
CA PHE A 21 -14.53 -1.63 -4.84
C PHE A 21 -13.33 -2.00 -5.72
N GLY A 22 -12.81 -0.99 -6.42
CA GLY A 22 -11.60 -1.04 -7.21
C GLY A 22 -10.45 -0.70 -6.30
N GLN A 23 -9.33 -1.35 -6.56
CA GLN A 23 -8.06 -0.99 -5.97
C GLN A 23 -7.79 0.49 -6.20
N SER A 24 -7.57 1.24 -5.12
CA SER A 24 -7.21 2.66 -5.17
C SER A 24 -5.75 2.86 -4.81
N ASP A 25 -5.10 3.81 -5.48
CA ASP A 25 -3.71 4.16 -5.22
C ASP A 25 -3.63 5.31 -4.19
N TYR A 26 -2.82 5.09 -3.15
CA TYR A 26 -2.55 6.03 -2.08
C TYR A 26 -1.08 6.41 -2.12
N TYR A 27 -0.80 7.65 -2.53
CA TYR A 27 0.56 8.17 -2.64
C TYR A 27 0.96 8.88 -1.36
N TRP A 28 2.07 8.48 -0.76
CA TRP A 28 2.64 9.24 0.34
C TRP A 28 3.22 10.56 -0.17
N VAL A 29 2.91 11.68 0.47
CA VAL A 29 3.46 13.01 0.16
C VAL A 29 3.82 13.77 1.44
N GLY A 30 4.57 14.87 1.30
CA GLY A 30 4.83 15.80 2.41
C GLY A 30 5.93 15.38 3.38
N GLY A 31 6.68 14.30 3.09
CA GLY A 31 7.85 13.92 3.87
C GLY A 31 7.52 13.23 5.20
N THR A 32 8.08 13.74 6.30
CA THR A 32 7.91 13.13 7.64
C THR A 32 6.45 13.18 8.09
N GLY A 33 5.94 12.06 8.61
CA GLY A 33 4.55 12.00 9.08
C GLY A 33 4.18 10.68 9.74
N ASN A 34 2.93 10.62 10.18
CA ASN A 34 2.30 9.43 10.75
C ASN A 34 1.45 8.76 9.69
N TRP A 35 1.50 7.42 9.60
CA TRP A 35 0.67 6.64 8.68
C TRP A 35 -0.82 7.01 8.78
N SER A 36 -1.30 7.33 9.99
CA SER A 36 -2.71 7.71 10.23
C SER A 36 -3.11 9.08 9.70
N ASN A 37 -2.17 9.94 9.30
CA ASN A 37 -2.44 11.32 8.87
C ASN A 37 -2.91 11.37 7.41
N TYR A 38 -4.03 10.70 7.11
CA TYR A 38 -4.54 10.58 5.75
C TYR A 38 -4.82 11.92 5.08
N SER A 39 -5.31 12.90 5.84
CA SER A 39 -5.71 14.22 5.34
C SER A 39 -4.53 15.12 4.95
N SER A 40 -3.29 14.67 5.12
CA SER A 40 -2.09 15.43 4.75
C SER A 40 -0.98 14.61 4.10
N HIS A 41 -1.03 13.28 4.15
CA HIS A 41 0.02 12.42 3.57
C HIS A 41 -0.47 11.40 2.56
N TRP A 42 -1.75 11.02 2.54
CA TRP A 42 -2.25 10.04 1.57
C TRP A 42 -2.97 10.75 0.41
N ALA A 43 -2.21 11.11 -0.61
CA ALA A 43 -2.71 11.76 -1.81
C ALA A 43 -3.31 10.76 -2.81
N THR A 44 -4.22 11.24 -3.64
CA THR A 44 -4.85 10.51 -4.76
C THR A 44 -3.97 10.44 -6.01
N SER A 45 -2.82 11.13 -6.01
CA SER A 45 -1.84 11.13 -7.10
C SER A 45 -0.44 11.46 -6.57
N SER A 46 0.59 11.02 -7.28
CA SER A 46 2.00 11.29 -6.96
C SER A 46 2.28 12.79 -6.86
N GLY A 47 2.85 13.23 -5.73
CA GLY A 47 3.13 14.64 -5.45
C GLY A 47 1.88 15.54 -5.32
N GLY A 48 0.69 14.96 -5.32
CA GLY A 48 -0.58 15.67 -5.29
C GLY A 48 -0.93 16.26 -3.93
N ASN A 49 -1.93 17.14 -3.92
CA ASN A 49 -2.47 17.80 -2.72
C ASN A 49 -3.96 17.52 -2.48
N ILE A 50 -4.54 16.59 -3.25
CA ILE A 50 -5.89 16.05 -3.02
C ILE A 50 -5.72 14.76 -2.23
N PHE A 51 -6.24 14.75 -1.01
CA PHE A 51 -6.05 13.67 -0.06
C PHE A 51 -7.27 12.75 0.02
N HIS A 52 -6.99 11.48 0.29
CA HIS A 52 -7.99 10.51 0.71
C HIS A 52 -8.58 10.89 2.07
N THR A 53 -9.76 10.35 2.40
CA THR A 53 -10.44 10.59 3.69
C THR A 53 -10.19 9.48 4.71
N THR A 54 -9.39 8.48 4.35
CA THR A 54 -9.00 7.34 5.20
C THR A 54 -7.56 6.97 4.88
N THR A 55 -6.93 6.14 5.70
CA THR A 55 -5.69 5.44 5.33
C THR A 55 -5.99 4.34 4.30
N PRO A 56 -4.96 3.80 3.61
CA PRO A 56 -5.12 2.60 2.79
C PRO A 56 -5.76 1.46 3.58
N SER A 57 -6.53 0.62 2.87
CA SER A 57 -7.14 -0.61 3.37
C SER A 57 -6.63 -1.85 2.62
N SER A 58 -7.15 -3.03 2.93
CA SER A 58 -6.71 -4.31 2.34
C SER A 58 -6.78 -4.41 0.81
N ASN A 59 -7.56 -3.53 0.16
CA ASN A 59 -7.71 -3.52 -1.30
C ASN A 59 -6.96 -2.36 -1.96
N ASP A 60 -6.28 -1.52 -1.20
CA ASP A 60 -5.64 -0.30 -1.69
C ASP A 60 -4.12 -0.42 -1.73
N ASN A 61 -3.50 0.32 -2.65
CA ASN A 61 -2.05 0.32 -2.81
C ASN A 61 -1.43 1.49 -2.05
N ALA A 62 -0.41 1.23 -1.24
CA ALA A 62 0.44 2.27 -0.66
C ALA A 62 1.68 2.48 -1.53
N ILE A 63 1.84 3.69 -2.06
CA ILE A 63 2.90 4.04 -3.01
C ILE A 63 3.80 5.12 -2.41
N PHE A 64 5.10 4.87 -2.45
CA PHE A 64 6.16 5.79 -2.06
C PHE A 64 7.09 5.97 -3.25
N ASP A 65 7.26 7.20 -3.72
CA ASP A 65 8.00 7.50 -4.95
C ASP A 65 8.89 8.74 -4.81
N SER A 66 9.44 9.20 -5.93
CA SER A 66 10.35 10.36 -5.98
C SER A 66 9.74 11.66 -5.46
N ASN A 67 8.40 11.77 -5.41
CA ASN A 67 7.67 12.95 -4.93
C ASN A 67 7.23 12.83 -3.45
N SER A 68 7.52 11.69 -2.80
CA SER A 68 7.11 11.46 -1.41
C SER A 68 7.91 12.25 -0.38
N PHE A 69 9.17 12.56 -0.67
CA PHE A 69 10.13 13.15 0.26
C PHE A 69 10.87 14.32 -0.37
N ASN A 70 11.08 15.38 0.40
CA ASN A 70 11.71 16.63 -0.06
C ASN A 70 12.95 17.03 0.76
N ALA A 71 13.35 16.19 1.73
CA ALA A 71 14.53 16.40 2.54
C ALA A 71 15.12 15.06 2.99
N GLU A 72 16.43 15.07 3.27
CA GLU A 72 17.18 13.93 3.76
C GLU A 72 16.57 13.33 5.02
N ASN A 73 16.56 11.99 5.09
CA ASN A 73 16.26 11.22 6.30
C ASN A 73 14.86 11.43 6.89
N GLN A 74 13.90 11.89 6.09
CA GLN A 74 12.50 12.02 6.51
C GLN A 74 11.90 10.66 6.88
N THR A 75 10.98 10.66 7.85
CA THR A 75 10.50 9.43 8.48
C THR A 75 9.00 9.28 8.41
N ILE A 76 8.55 8.13 7.90
CA ILE A 76 7.17 7.67 8.01
C ILE A 76 7.05 6.81 9.26
N ASN A 77 6.13 7.17 10.15
CA ASN A 77 5.89 6.43 11.38
C ASN A 77 4.60 5.61 11.25
N LEU A 78 4.72 4.29 11.31
CA LEU A 78 3.57 3.40 11.50
C LEU A 78 3.09 3.57 12.94
N ASN A 79 2.14 4.47 13.17
CA ASN A 79 1.75 4.91 14.52
C ASN A 79 0.46 4.27 15.05
N VAL A 80 -0.19 3.41 14.27
CA VAL A 80 -1.48 2.77 14.60
C VAL A 80 -1.45 1.27 14.32
N ASP A 81 -2.21 0.49 15.13
CA ASP A 81 -2.30 -0.97 15.03
C ASP A 81 -3.24 -1.42 13.94
N ASN A 82 -3.09 -2.69 13.56
CA ASN A 82 -3.97 -3.39 12.62
C ASN A 82 -4.08 -2.69 11.26
N VAL A 83 -3.01 -2.02 10.82
CA VAL A 83 -2.94 -1.42 9.49
C VAL A 83 -2.97 -2.53 8.47
N SER A 84 -3.94 -2.43 7.55
CA SER A 84 -4.11 -3.33 6.42
C SER A 84 -3.86 -2.58 5.12
N VAL A 85 -3.19 -3.23 4.18
CA VAL A 85 -2.88 -2.68 2.86
C VAL A 85 -2.92 -3.80 1.82
N GLY A 86 -3.26 -3.48 0.57
CA GLY A 86 -3.12 -4.35 -0.58
C GLY A 86 -1.64 -4.50 -0.94
N ASP A 87 -1.19 -3.74 -1.93
CA ASP A 87 0.23 -3.70 -2.32
C ASP A 87 0.98 -2.55 -1.63
N ILE A 88 2.26 -2.76 -1.35
CA ILE A 88 3.19 -1.71 -0.94
C ILE A 88 4.27 -1.59 -2.00
N THR A 89 4.41 -0.39 -2.57
CA THR A 89 5.44 -0.12 -3.58
C THR A 89 6.28 1.08 -3.17
N TRP A 90 7.56 0.85 -2.94
CA TRP A 90 8.59 1.88 -2.91
C TRP A 90 9.31 1.86 -4.27
N ASN A 91 9.33 2.97 -4.98
CA ASN A 91 9.88 3.01 -6.32
C ASN A 91 10.51 4.37 -6.65
N GLY A 92 11.84 4.40 -6.73
CA GLY A 92 12.59 5.60 -7.10
C GLY A 92 12.54 6.69 -6.02
N VAL A 93 12.41 6.29 -4.76
CA VAL A 93 12.50 7.25 -3.65
C VAL A 93 13.89 7.86 -3.58
N THR A 94 13.95 9.12 -3.17
CA THR A 94 15.17 9.90 -3.00
C THR A 94 15.32 10.34 -1.55
N HIS A 95 16.49 10.85 -1.16
CA HIS A 95 16.74 11.43 0.17
C HIS A 95 16.72 10.44 1.35
N ASN A 96 17.01 9.16 1.09
CA ASN A 96 17.18 8.12 2.11
C ASN A 96 16.08 8.09 3.20
N PRO A 97 14.80 7.98 2.82
CA PRO A 97 13.71 8.01 3.79
C PRO A 97 13.73 6.80 4.72
N LYS A 98 13.09 6.96 5.87
CA LYS A 98 12.96 5.95 6.91
C LYS A 98 11.51 5.50 7.00
N PHE A 99 11.27 4.20 6.96
CA PHE A 99 10.01 3.63 7.38
C PHE A 99 10.17 3.05 8.78
N ASN A 100 9.68 3.78 9.77
CA ASN A 100 9.69 3.38 11.17
C ASN A 100 8.43 2.56 11.46
N MET A 101 8.59 1.24 11.58
CA MET A 101 7.49 0.33 11.88
C MET A 101 7.15 0.29 13.38
N GLY A 102 8.00 0.85 14.26
CA GLY A 102 7.78 0.84 15.71
C GLY A 102 7.62 -0.58 16.30
N SER A 103 8.24 -1.58 15.68
CA SER A 103 8.08 -3.01 16.00
C SER A 103 6.66 -3.58 15.83
N ARG A 104 5.81 -2.89 15.07
CA ARG A 104 4.39 -3.22 14.87
C ARG A 104 4.15 -4.18 13.72
N ALA A 105 2.97 -4.78 13.68
CA ALA A 105 2.53 -5.58 12.53
C ALA A 105 1.91 -4.69 11.43
N LEU A 106 2.25 -4.97 10.18
CA LEU A 106 1.60 -4.47 8.98
C LEU A 106 0.97 -5.65 8.24
N ILE A 107 -0.34 -5.61 8.05
CA ILE A 107 -1.13 -6.69 7.43
C ILE A 107 -1.22 -6.42 5.94
N ILE A 108 -0.72 -7.34 5.13
CA ILE A 108 -0.52 -7.17 3.70
C ILE A 108 -1.35 -8.22 2.97
N TYR A 109 -2.25 -7.77 2.10
CA TYR A 109 -3.12 -8.64 1.31
C TYR A 109 -2.57 -8.92 -0.10
N GLY A 110 -1.62 -8.10 -0.56
CA GLY A 110 -0.93 -8.21 -1.84
C GLY A 110 0.58 -8.36 -1.70
N SER A 111 1.34 -7.68 -2.55
CA SER A 111 2.79 -7.76 -2.68
C SER A 111 3.51 -6.57 -2.03
N VAL A 112 4.79 -6.76 -1.71
CA VAL A 112 5.68 -5.70 -1.23
C VAL A 112 6.91 -5.60 -2.12
N LYS A 113 7.18 -4.40 -2.60
CA LYS A 113 8.46 -4.04 -3.23
C LYS A 113 9.09 -2.88 -2.46
N PHE A 114 10.22 -3.14 -1.81
CA PHE A 114 11.05 -2.09 -1.24
C PHE A 114 12.03 -1.51 -2.26
N ASP A 115 12.54 -0.33 -1.95
CA ASP A 115 13.57 0.36 -2.72
C ASP A 115 14.89 0.34 -1.93
N PRO A 116 16.05 0.06 -2.55
CA PRO A 116 17.33 0.04 -1.83
C PRO A 116 17.74 1.41 -1.26
N PHE A 117 17.15 2.51 -1.74
CA PHE A 117 17.44 3.87 -1.25
C PHE A 117 16.57 4.30 -0.06
N MET A 118 15.89 3.38 0.64
CA MET A 118 15.23 3.64 1.91
C MET A 118 15.83 2.83 3.06
N THR A 119 15.39 3.10 4.29
CA THR A 119 15.78 2.32 5.47
C THR A 119 14.56 1.89 6.28
N ILE A 120 14.59 0.67 6.83
CA ILE A 120 13.59 0.19 7.78
C ILE A 120 14.10 0.46 9.20
N GLN A 121 13.31 1.13 10.01
CA GLN A 121 13.60 1.38 11.43
C GLN A 121 12.62 0.62 12.32
N SER A 122 13.12 0.09 13.43
CA SER A 122 12.36 -0.72 14.38
C SER A 122 11.52 -1.77 13.65
N PRO A 123 12.15 -2.65 12.83
CA PRO A 123 11.44 -3.57 11.97
C PRO A 123 10.46 -4.43 12.77
N GLY A 124 9.22 -4.45 12.32
CA GLY A 124 8.14 -5.18 12.97
C GLY A 124 7.81 -6.49 12.24
N THR A 125 6.51 -6.77 12.09
CA THR A 125 6.04 -7.95 11.35
C THR A 125 5.41 -7.53 10.03
N LEU A 126 5.88 -8.07 8.92
CA LEU A 126 5.18 -8.04 7.64
C LEU A 126 4.32 -9.31 7.57
N LYS A 127 3.00 -9.16 7.77
CA LYS A 127 2.06 -10.28 7.77
C LYS A 127 1.36 -10.38 6.42
N PHE A 128 1.79 -11.32 5.60
CA PHE A 128 1.15 -11.64 4.33
C PHE A 128 -0.05 -12.56 4.56
N THR A 129 -1.21 -12.11 4.12
CA THR A 129 -2.47 -12.87 4.16
C THR A 129 -3.23 -12.70 2.84
N SER A 130 -4.48 -13.17 2.76
CA SER A 130 -5.30 -13.31 1.54
C SER A 130 -5.17 -14.65 0.81
N SER A 131 -6.11 -14.87 -0.12
CA SER A 131 -6.17 -16.04 -1.01
C SER A 131 -5.49 -15.81 -2.37
N SER A 132 -5.03 -14.59 -2.66
CA SER A 132 -4.31 -14.23 -3.90
C SER A 132 -2.82 -14.46 -3.72
N SER A 133 -2.04 -14.70 -4.78
CA SER A 133 -0.58 -14.75 -4.66
C SER A 133 0.03 -13.40 -4.26
N ALA A 134 1.14 -13.44 -3.55
CA ALA A 134 1.86 -12.28 -3.05
C ALA A 134 3.37 -12.46 -3.27
N THR A 135 4.06 -11.36 -3.54
CA THR A 135 5.52 -11.36 -3.70
C THR A 135 6.20 -10.43 -2.72
N LEU A 136 7.46 -10.70 -2.41
CA LEU A 136 8.33 -9.80 -1.67
C LEU A 136 9.63 -9.56 -2.43
N ILE A 137 9.96 -8.27 -2.61
CA ILE A 137 11.31 -7.81 -2.93
C ILE A 137 11.81 -7.01 -1.71
N SER A 138 12.74 -7.60 -0.98
CA SER A 138 13.32 -7.03 0.25
C SER A 138 14.28 -5.86 -0.01
N ALA A 139 14.81 -5.76 -1.23
CA ALA A 139 15.87 -4.84 -1.64
C ALA A 139 17.14 -4.92 -0.77
N GLY A 140 17.37 -6.07 -0.12
CA GLY A 140 18.48 -6.28 0.81
C GLY A 140 18.35 -5.52 2.14
N LEU A 141 17.18 -4.96 2.45
CA LEU A 141 16.95 -4.21 3.69
C LEU A 141 16.79 -5.17 4.88
N PRO A 142 17.22 -4.78 6.09
CA PRO A 142 17.04 -5.57 7.29
C PRO A 142 15.57 -5.57 7.73
N LEU A 143 14.82 -6.59 7.29
CA LEU A 143 13.42 -6.80 7.67
C LEU A 143 13.32 -7.51 9.03
N GLY A 144 12.14 -7.37 9.65
CA GLY A 144 11.81 -8.03 10.91
C GLY A 144 11.22 -9.41 10.67
N THR A 145 10.10 -9.71 11.33
CA THR A 145 9.41 -10.99 11.07
C THR A 145 8.64 -10.92 9.77
N ILE A 146 8.79 -11.92 8.92
CA ILE A 146 7.83 -12.20 7.85
C ILE A 146 6.90 -13.30 8.34
N GLU A 147 5.61 -13.02 8.37
CA GLU A 147 4.59 -14.00 8.69
C GLU A 147 3.74 -14.27 7.46
N VAL A 148 3.66 -15.54 7.05
CA VAL A 148 2.85 -15.98 5.93
C VAL A 148 1.66 -16.78 6.47
N GLU A 149 0.48 -16.21 6.31
CA GLU A 149 -0.81 -16.80 6.67
C GLU A 149 -1.78 -16.64 5.48
N LYS A 150 -1.48 -17.35 4.40
CA LYS A 150 -2.27 -17.33 3.18
C LYS A 150 -3.32 -18.43 3.21
N THR A 151 -4.56 -18.06 2.84
CA THR A 151 -5.69 -19.00 2.73
C THR A 151 -5.81 -19.59 1.33
N GLY A 152 -4.98 -19.12 0.39
CA GLY A 152 -4.87 -19.55 -0.99
C GLY A 152 -3.72 -18.80 -1.69
N GLY A 153 -3.38 -19.19 -2.92
CA GLY A 153 -2.25 -18.60 -3.65
C GLY A 153 -0.90 -18.94 -3.03
N THR A 154 0.13 -18.24 -3.50
CA THR A 154 1.54 -18.44 -3.11
C THR A 154 2.13 -17.21 -2.44
N PHE A 155 3.17 -17.40 -1.65
CA PHE A 155 4.08 -16.34 -1.25
C PHE A 155 5.45 -16.62 -1.85
N ASP A 156 5.94 -15.70 -2.68
CA ASP A 156 7.20 -15.85 -3.40
C ASP A 156 8.14 -14.69 -3.06
N GLN A 157 9.31 -15.00 -2.49
CA GLN A 157 10.36 -14.00 -2.29
C GLN A 157 11.25 -13.96 -3.52
N LEU A 158 11.29 -12.81 -4.21
CA LEU A 158 11.88 -12.69 -5.55
C LEU A 158 13.33 -12.18 -5.54
N ASP A 159 13.89 -11.88 -4.36
CA ASP A 159 15.29 -11.51 -4.19
C ASP A 159 15.98 -12.30 -3.08
N ASN A 160 17.32 -12.21 -3.03
CA ASN A 160 18.11 -13.01 -2.10
C ASN A 160 17.71 -12.72 -0.64
N TYR A 161 17.51 -13.80 0.12
CA TYR A 161 17.26 -13.72 1.55
C TYR A 161 18.51 -13.24 2.31
N ASN A 162 18.64 -11.92 2.46
CA ASN A 162 19.81 -11.28 3.06
C ASN A 162 19.43 -10.35 4.22
N PHE A 163 18.46 -10.75 5.05
CA PHE A 163 18.04 -9.97 6.22
C PHE A 163 18.04 -10.80 7.50
N SER A 164 18.25 -10.12 8.63
CA SER A 164 18.44 -10.73 9.96
C SER A 164 17.15 -11.19 10.65
N GLY A 165 16.02 -11.04 9.97
CA GLY A 165 14.70 -11.38 10.46
C GLY A 165 14.40 -12.88 10.42
N SER A 166 13.18 -13.23 10.86
CA SER A 166 12.68 -14.61 10.84
C SER A 166 11.49 -14.75 9.90
N VAL A 167 11.42 -15.86 9.16
CA VAL A 167 10.22 -16.25 8.41
C VAL A 167 9.42 -17.26 9.23
N ARG A 168 8.11 -17.04 9.33
CA ARG A 168 7.15 -17.93 9.97
C ARG A 168 6.03 -18.25 9.00
N ILE A 169 5.88 -19.52 8.67
CA ILE A 169 4.77 -20.00 7.84
C ILE A 169 3.73 -20.60 8.78
N LYS A 170 2.58 -19.92 8.94
CA LYS A 170 1.46 -20.39 9.77
C LYS A 170 0.42 -21.13 8.95
N ASN A 171 0.17 -20.67 7.72
CA ASN A 171 -0.69 -21.31 6.73
C ASN A 171 -0.32 -20.80 5.32
N GLY A 172 -0.51 -21.63 4.30
CA GLY A 172 -0.23 -21.29 2.90
C GLY A 172 0.96 -22.05 2.30
N THR A 173 1.21 -21.81 1.01
CA THR A 173 2.31 -22.41 0.25
C THR A 173 3.33 -21.34 -0.12
N THR A 174 4.61 -21.66 0.06
CA THR A 174 5.76 -20.80 -0.29
C THR A 174 6.62 -21.49 -1.35
N TYR A 175 7.16 -20.74 -2.30
CA TYR A 175 8.11 -21.23 -3.30
C TYR A 175 9.40 -20.42 -3.34
#